data_AF-K2BZX3-F1
#
_entry.id   AF-K2BZX3-F1
#
_cell.length_a   1.000
_cell.length_b   1.000
_cell.length_c   1.000
_cell.angle_alpha   90.00
_cell.angle_beta   90.00
_cell.angle_gamma   90.00
#
_symmetry.space_group_name_H-M   'P 1'
#
loop_
_entity.id
_entity.type
_entity.pdbx_description
1 polymer ?
#
loop_
_entity_poly.entity_id
_entity_poly.type
_entity_poly.pdbx_seq_one_letter_code
_entity_poly.pdbx_strand_id
1 'polypeptide(L)'
;IKKAVTDSGSEVKADKDKPALTNLLTIYSALSDEPIKQIEDRYRGQGYGRFKAGLAEVINEKLKIIQDLYNSYMQNPTEYIYPLLDSGAVQAQAVANNTLNDVKASLGVRVR
;
A
#
# COMPACT_ATOMS: atom_id res chain seq x y z
N ILE A 1 12.63 9.11 5.11
CA ILE A 1 13.41 8.74 3.90
C ILE A 1 14.88 9.19 3.97
N LYS A 2 15.20 10.46 4.29
CA LYS A 2 16.60 10.93 4.39
C LYS A 2 17.53 10.06 5.27
N LYS A 3 17.02 9.54 6.40
CA LYS A 3 17.74 8.66 7.33
C LYS A 3 17.66 7.16 7.00
N ALA A 4 17.03 6.78 5.89
CA ALA A 4 16.95 5.37 5.51
C ALA A 4 18.36 4.78 5.38
N VAL A 5 18.58 3.57 5.91
CA VAL A 5 19.85 2.87 5.76
C VAL A 5 20.07 2.60 4.28
N THR A 6 21.31 2.79 3.83
CA THR A 6 21.75 2.44 2.47
C THR A 6 23.06 1.69 2.55
N ASP A 7 23.33 0.92 1.51
CA ASP A 7 24.58 0.20 1.33
C ASP A 7 25.74 1.18 1.11
N SER A 8 26.98 0.67 1.17
CA SER A 8 28.17 1.46 0.87
C SER A 8 28.16 1.98 -0.59
N GLY A 9 28.86 3.09 -0.83
CA GLY A 9 28.96 3.72 -2.15
C GLY A 9 27.91 4.81 -2.39
N SER A 10 27.74 5.20 -3.65
CA SER A 10 26.86 6.31 -4.03
C SER A 10 26.09 6.07 -5.33
N GLU A 11 26.35 4.98 -6.04
CA GLU A 11 25.70 4.68 -7.31
C GLU A 11 24.27 4.17 -7.09
N VAL A 12 23.31 4.90 -7.66
CA VAL A 12 21.88 4.59 -7.65
C VAL A 12 21.59 3.53 -8.71
N LYS A 13 21.88 2.27 -8.39
CA LYS A 13 21.68 1.11 -9.25
C LYS A 13 21.27 -0.10 -8.42
N ALA A 14 20.22 -0.79 -8.83
CA ALA A 14 19.77 -2.02 -8.22
C ALA A 14 20.82 -3.12 -8.41
N ASP A 15 21.15 -3.79 -7.33
CA ASP A 15 22.12 -4.87 -7.31
C ASP A 15 21.81 -5.82 -6.14
N LYS A 16 22.17 -7.10 -6.29
CA LYS A 16 22.04 -8.11 -5.23
C LYS A 16 22.91 -7.76 -4.03
N ASP A 17 24.05 -7.12 -4.26
CA ASP A 17 24.97 -6.68 -3.20
C ASP A 17 24.55 -5.34 -2.58
N LYS A 18 23.47 -4.73 -3.09
CA LYS A 18 22.88 -3.47 -2.59
C LYS A 18 21.40 -3.63 -2.21
N PRO A 19 21.07 -4.50 -1.24
CA PRO A 19 19.68 -4.80 -0.90
C PRO A 19 18.92 -3.57 -0.35
N ALA A 20 19.57 -2.69 0.40
CA ALA A 20 18.90 -1.53 0.99
C ALA A 20 18.52 -0.50 -0.09
N LEU A 21 19.44 -0.21 -1.02
CA LEU A 21 19.15 0.66 -2.16
C LEU A 21 18.12 0.04 -3.10
N THR A 22 18.25 -1.25 -3.41
CA THR A 22 17.30 -1.96 -4.28
C THR A 22 15.89 -1.90 -3.72
N ASN A 23 15.71 -2.05 -2.40
CA ASN A 23 14.42 -1.86 -1.75
C ASN A 23 13.85 -0.45 -1.98
N LEU A 24 14.67 0.60 -1.84
CA LEU A 24 14.23 1.97 -2.07
C LEU A 24 13.87 2.22 -3.55
N LEU A 25 14.60 1.62 -4.50
CA LEU A 25 14.29 1.68 -5.93
C LEU A 25 12.95 0.97 -6.24
N THR A 26 12.70 -0.17 -5.62
CA THR A 26 11.43 -0.90 -5.75
C THR A 26 10.26 -0.06 -5.23
N ILE A 27 10.41 0.59 -4.07
CA ILE A 27 9.39 1.50 -3.53
C ILE A 27 9.16 2.68 -4.47
N TYR A 28 10.23 3.29 -4.99
CA TYR A 28 10.11 4.38 -5.97
C TYR A 28 9.33 3.92 -7.19
N SER A 29 9.71 2.78 -7.78
CA SER A 29 9.08 2.21 -8.97
C SER A 29 7.58 1.95 -8.75
N ALA A 30 7.23 1.30 -7.63
CA ALA A 30 5.84 1.01 -7.29
C ALA A 30 4.98 2.27 -7.08
N LEU A 31 5.57 3.37 -6.58
CA LEU A 31 4.86 4.61 -6.32
C LEU A 31 4.90 5.60 -7.48
N SER A 32 5.77 5.45 -8.46
CA SER A 32 5.83 6.34 -9.63
C SER A 32 5.27 5.69 -10.89
N ASP A 33 4.99 4.38 -10.86
CA ASP A 33 4.65 3.56 -12.02
C ASP A 33 5.78 3.55 -13.09
N GLU A 34 7.00 3.96 -12.70
CA GLU A 34 8.18 3.98 -13.57
C GLU A 34 9.03 2.70 -13.39
N PRO A 35 9.55 2.10 -14.47
CA PRO A 35 10.51 1.01 -14.37
C PRO A 35 11.79 1.43 -13.63
N ILE A 36 12.33 0.54 -12.79
CA ILE A 36 13.59 0.77 -12.04
C ILE A 36 14.70 1.33 -12.92
N LYS A 37 14.89 0.78 -14.13
CA LYS A 37 15.93 1.24 -15.07
C LYS A 37 15.82 2.73 -15.42
N GLN A 38 14.61 3.27 -15.56
CA GLN A 38 14.41 4.70 -15.84
C GLN A 38 14.81 5.55 -14.63
N ILE A 39 14.54 5.06 -13.42
CA ILE A 39 14.90 5.71 -12.16
C ILE A 39 16.43 5.68 -11.98
N GLU A 40 17.09 4.56 -12.26
CA GLU A 40 18.56 4.45 -12.25
C GLU A 40 19.21 5.46 -13.20
N ASP A 41 18.72 5.54 -14.45
CA ASP A 41 19.23 6.49 -15.43
C ASP A 41 18.99 7.93 -15.01
N ARG A 42 17.82 8.24 -14.43
CA ARG A 42 17.49 9.56 -13.88
C ARG A 42 18.46 10.00 -12.78
N TYR A 43 18.89 9.08 -11.92
CA TYR A 43 19.75 9.39 -10.76
C TYR A 43 21.22 9.00 -10.96
N ARG A 44 21.62 8.64 -12.20
CA ARG A 44 23.00 8.32 -12.54
C ARG A 44 23.93 9.48 -12.15
N GLY A 45 24.94 9.18 -11.34
CA GLY A 45 25.93 10.16 -10.87
C GLY A 45 25.43 11.15 -9.81
N GLN A 46 24.19 11.04 -9.31
CA GLN A 46 23.60 12.03 -8.39
C GLN A 46 23.71 11.66 -6.90
N GLY A 47 24.04 10.42 -6.58
CA GLY A 47 24.20 9.97 -5.19
C GLY A 47 22.89 9.69 -4.45
N TYR A 48 23.01 9.03 -3.29
CA TYR A 48 21.84 8.63 -2.49
C TYR A 48 21.07 9.79 -1.85
N GLY A 49 21.74 10.90 -1.55
CA GLY A 49 21.08 12.06 -0.96
C GLY A 49 19.99 12.64 -1.87
N ARG A 50 20.33 12.86 -3.15
CA ARG A 50 19.40 13.37 -4.16
C ARG A 50 18.32 12.35 -4.51
N PHE A 51 18.68 11.07 -4.63
CA PHE A 51 17.73 9.98 -4.82
C PHE A 51 16.70 9.89 -3.67
N LYS A 52 17.15 9.89 -2.40
CA LYS A 52 16.27 9.84 -1.22
C LYS A 52 15.37 11.08 -1.10
N ALA A 53 15.84 12.24 -1.54
CA ALA A 53 15.01 13.45 -1.60
C ALA A 53 13.89 13.27 -2.64
N GLY A 54 14.21 12.82 -3.85
CA GLY A 54 13.20 12.57 -4.87
C GLY A 54 12.20 11.47 -4.49
N LEU A 55 12.66 10.39 -3.86
CA LEU A 55 11.77 9.35 -3.32
C LEU A 55 10.79 9.92 -2.28
N ALA A 56 11.25 10.86 -1.45
CA ALA A 56 10.40 11.49 -0.45
C ALA A 56 9.25 12.27 -1.10
N GLU A 57 9.53 13.01 -2.20
CA GLU A 57 8.49 13.73 -2.94
C GLU A 57 7.47 12.78 -3.55
N VAL A 58 7.92 11.72 -4.23
CA VAL A 58 7.02 10.71 -4.83
C VAL A 58 6.11 10.07 -3.77
N ILE A 59 6.65 9.74 -2.59
CA ILE A 59 5.85 9.22 -1.47
C ILE A 59 4.82 10.24 -1.00
N ASN A 60 5.23 11.50 -0.81
CA ASN A 60 4.34 12.56 -0.34
C ASN A 60 3.19 12.80 -1.32
N GLU A 61 3.48 12.86 -2.62
CA GLU A 61 2.47 13.07 -3.68
C GLU A 61 1.43 11.95 -3.69
N LYS A 62 1.87 10.68 -3.68
CA LYS A 62 0.94 9.54 -3.67
C LYS A 62 0.15 9.44 -2.37
N LEU A 63 0.80 9.58 -1.21
CA LEU A 63 0.11 9.48 0.08
C LEU A 63 -0.86 10.64 0.32
N LYS A 64 -0.59 11.83 -0.22
CA LYS A 64 -1.49 12.98 -0.11
C LYS A 64 -2.88 12.66 -0.68
N ILE A 65 -2.95 12.01 -1.85
CA ILE A 65 -4.23 11.61 -2.47
C ILE A 65 -5.02 10.69 -1.53
N ILE A 66 -4.35 9.70 -0.93
CA ILE A 66 -4.98 8.74 -0.02
C ILE A 66 -5.44 9.44 1.26
N GLN A 67 -4.62 10.34 1.82
CA GLN A 67 -4.97 11.12 3.02
C GLN A 67 -6.16 12.05 2.76
N ASP A 68 -6.16 12.75 1.63
CA ASP A 68 -7.24 13.67 1.26
C ASP A 68 -8.56 12.91 1.08
N LEU A 69 -8.53 11.74 0.41
CA LEU A 69 -9.70 10.86 0.30
C LEU A 69 -10.17 10.34 1.66
N TYR A 70 -9.25 9.81 2.47
CA TYR A 70 -9.57 9.34 3.82
C TYR A 70 -10.27 10.43 4.64
N ASN A 71 -9.69 11.64 4.65
CA ASN A 71 -10.24 12.77 5.38
C ASN A 71 -11.61 13.17 4.84
N SER A 72 -11.83 13.14 3.52
CA SER A 72 -13.14 13.44 2.93
C SER A 72 -14.24 12.48 3.39
N TYR A 73 -13.95 11.17 3.47
CA TYR A 73 -14.92 10.19 3.95
C TYR A 73 -15.17 10.30 5.46
N MET A 74 -14.12 10.60 6.23
CA MET A 74 -14.22 10.71 7.69
C MET A 74 -14.89 12.00 8.17
N GLN A 75 -15.08 12.99 7.30
CA GLN A 75 -15.87 14.18 7.64
C GLN A 75 -17.36 13.85 7.78
N ASN A 76 -17.87 12.90 7.00
CA ASN A 76 -19.29 12.51 7.00
C ASN A 76 -19.46 10.98 6.92
N PRO A 77 -18.97 10.23 7.92
CA PRO A 77 -18.95 8.76 7.88
C PRO A 77 -20.36 8.17 7.81
N THR A 78 -21.35 8.82 8.41
CA THR A 78 -22.76 8.38 8.38
C THR A 78 -23.34 8.39 6.96
N GLU A 79 -22.89 9.30 6.10
CA GLU A 79 -23.37 9.41 4.72
C GLU A 79 -22.65 8.43 3.80
N TYR A 80 -21.33 8.32 3.92
CA TYR A 80 -20.51 7.57 2.95
C TYR A 80 -20.08 6.18 3.42
N ILE A 81 -19.78 5.99 4.72
CA ILE A 81 -19.17 4.77 5.24
C ILE A 81 -20.24 3.81 5.76
N TYR A 82 -21.18 4.26 6.58
CA TYR A 82 -22.15 3.36 7.21
C TYR A 82 -23.05 2.62 6.22
N PRO A 83 -23.61 3.26 5.17
CA PRO A 83 -24.43 2.53 4.20
C PRO A 83 -23.63 1.43 3.46
N LEU A 84 -22.34 1.68 3.19
CA LEU A 84 -21.45 0.70 2.58
C LEU A 84 -21.17 -0.46 3.53
N LEU A 85 -20.92 -0.19 4.82
CA LEU A 85 -20.71 -1.22 5.83
C LEU A 85 -21.97 -2.07 6.04
N ASP A 86 -23.15 -1.44 6.09
CA ASP A 86 -24.42 -2.14 6.25
C ASP A 86 -24.68 -3.07 5.05
N SER A 87 -24.45 -2.57 3.83
CA SER A 87 -24.56 -3.38 2.61
C SER A 87 -23.57 -4.55 2.61
N GLY A 88 -22.32 -4.29 2.97
CA GLY A 88 -21.27 -5.32 3.08
C GLY A 88 -21.61 -6.37 4.14
N ALA A 89 -22.17 -5.96 5.27
CA ALA A 89 -22.60 -6.86 6.34
C ALA A 89 -23.72 -7.80 5.86
N VAL A 90 -24.71 -7.29 5.14
CA VAL A 90 -25.79 -8.11 4.56
C VAL A 90 -25.22 -9.17 3.60
N GLN A 91 -24.30 -8.77 2.72
CA GLN A 91 -23.68 -9.68 1.76
C GLN A 91 -22.83 -10.75 2.46
N ALA A 92 -21.99 -10.34 3.43
CA ALA A 92 -21.16 -11.26 4.20
C ALA A 92 -22.01 -12.24 5.02
N GLN A 93 -23.10 -11.77 5.63
CA GLN A 93 -24.01 -12.60 6.42
C GLN A 93 -24.69 -13.66 5.55
N ALA A 94 -25.11 -13.32 4.32
CA ALA A 94 -25.71 -14.27 3.40
C ALA A 94 -24.76 -15.44 3.07
N VAL A 95 -23.48 -15.14 2.85
CA VAL A 95 -22.46 -16.18 2.60
C VAL A 95 -22.16 -16.98 3.87
N ALA A 96 -21.92 -16.30 4.99
CA ALA A 96 -21.54 -16.94 6.24
C ALA A 96 -22.64 -17.85 6.82
N ASN A 97 -23.91 -17.48 6.63
CA ASN A 97 -25.05 -18.27 7.10
C ASN A 97 -25.12 -19.65 6.45
N ASN A 98 -24.70 -19.81 5.19
CA ASN A 98 -24.67 -21.11 4.54
C ASN A 98 -23.74 -22.07 5.30
N THR A 99 -22.49 -21.65 5.50
CA THR A 99 -21.51 -22.43 6.27
C THR A 99 -21.99 -22.69 7.70
N LEU A 100 -22.55 -21.67 8.35
CA LEU A 100 -23.05 -21.82 9.71
C LEU A 100 -24.21 -22.83 9.81
N ASN A 101 -25.09 -22.86 8.80
CA ASN A 101 -26.20 -23.80 8.76
C ASN A 101 -25.72 -25.24 8.53
N ASP A 102 -24.72 -25.45 7.68
CA ASP A 102 -24.10 -26.77 7.48
C ASP A 102 -23.46 -27.30 8.77
N VAL A 103 -22.75 -26.42 9.48
CA VAL A 103 -22.15 -26.76 10.78
C VAL A 103 -23.24 -27.05 11.83
N LYS A 104 -24.28 -26.21 11.92
CA LYS A 104 -25.41 -26.43 12.84
C LYS A 104 -26.11 -27.76 12.55
N ALA A 105 -26.37 -28.06 11.29
CA ALA A 105 -26.96 -29.33 10.86
C ALA A 105 -26.08 -30.53 11.27
N SER A 106 -24.77 -30.43 11.05
CA SER A 106 -23.80 -31.47 11.42
C SER A 106 -23.74 -31.71 12.94
N LEU A 107 -23.93 -30.66 13.74
CA LEU A 107 -23.95 -30.74 15.20
C LEU A 107 -25.33 -31.07 15.80
N GLY A 108 -26.37 -31.20 14.98
CA GLY A 108 -27.75 -31.42 15.44
C GLY A 108 -28.39 -30.22 16.13
N VAL A 109 -27.84 -29.01 15.94
CA VAL A 109 -28.39 -27.76 16.47
C VAL A 109 -29.45 -27.24 15.51
N ARG A 110 -30.63 -26.86 16.03
CA ARG A 110 -31.71 -26.32 15.18
C ARG A 110 -31.24 -25.05 14.46
N VAL A 111 -31.34 -25.09 13.13
CA VAL A 111 -31.30 -23.90 12.28
C VAL A 111 -32.62 -23.15 12.49
N ARG A 112 -32.53 -21.88 12.90
CA ARG A 112 -33.67 -20.94 12.91
C ARG A 112 -33.51 -19.99 11.73
#